data_AF-A0A954HT18-F1
#
_entry.id   AF-A0A954HT18-F1
#
_cell.length_a   1.000
_cell.length_b   1.000
_cell.length_c   1.000
_cell.angle_alpha   90.00
_cell.angle_beta   90.00
_cell.angle_gamma   90.00
#
_symmetry.space_group_name_H-M   'P 1'
#
loop_
_entity.id
_entity.type
_entity.pdbx_description
1 polymer ?
#
loop_
_entity_poly.entity_id
_entity_poly.type
_entity_poly.pdbx_seq_one_letter_code
_entity_poly.pdbx_strand_id
1 'polypeptide(L)'
;NVDHDNDKALANRSVERLRLFFNDESQNVRERVARVFWNMSGERLLELETFLMEFIESPSFETDPECLLHALNESSVRLPNVICRAAERVLEFIGIEGSQVASGASMAAHSISTLVIRQYAQSTDNDLRRRCLNLIDRMERIGYFGIADEMKKLDR
;
A
#
# COMPACT_ATOMS: atom_id res chain seq x y z
N ASN A 1 1.50 15.53 29.55
CA ASN A 1 2.44 15.94 28.49
C ASN A 1 3.85 15.36 28.63
N VAL A 2 4.06 14.36 29.50
CA VAL A 2 5.30 13.54 29.55
C VAL A 2 4.97 12.10 29.16
N ASP A 3 3.78 11.61 29.52
CA ASP A 3 3.30 10.27 29.14
C ASP A 3 3.09 10.12 27.62
N HIS A 4 2.56 11.13 26.93
CA HIS A 4 2.35 11.09 25.47
C HIS A 4 3.67 11.02 24.68
N ASP A 5 4.70 11.75 25.12
CA ASP A 5 6.03 11.71 24.48
C ASP A 5 6.75 10.39 24.75
N ASN A 6 6.56 9.80 25.93
CA ASN A 6 7.14 8.50 26.27
C ASN A 6 6.47 7.35 25.49
N ASP A 7 5.14 7.39 25.32
CA ASP A 7 4.40 6.44 24.50
C ASP A 7 4.81 6.53 23.02
N LYS A 8 4.99 7.75 22.50
CA LYS A 8 5.49 7.96 21.13
C LYS A 8 6.92 7.45 20.96
N ALA A 9 7.79 7.65 21.94
CA ALA A 9 9.16 7.12 21.93
C ALA A 9 9.21 5.59 21.97
N LEU A 10 8.36 4.95 22.77
CA LEU A 10 8.23 3.49 22.84
C LEU A 10 7.65 2.92 21.53
N ALA A 11 6.66 3.59 20.95
CA ALA A 11 6.11 3.24 19.64
C ALA A 11 7.18 3.32 18.54
N ASN A 12 7.99 4.38 18.52
CA ASN A 12 9.09 4.52 17.55
C ASN A 12 10.16 3.42 17.71
N ARG A 13 10.56 3.10 18.96
CA ARG A 13 11.54 2.02 19.20
C ARG A 13 11.00 0.64 18.78
N SER A 14 9.70 0.43 18.91
CA SER A 14 9.03 -0.79 18.47
C SER A 14 9.01 -0.90 16.94
N VAL A 15 8.72 0.21 16.24
CA VAL A 15 8.77 0.29 14.77
C VAL A 15 10.17 0.01 14.23
N GLU A 16 11.22 0.58 14.83
CA GLU A 16 12.60 0.31 14.40
C GLU A 16 12.98 -1.18 14.51
N ARG A 17 12.47 -1.89 15.53
CA ARG A 17 12.70 -3.34 15.65
C ARG A 17 11.91 -4.16 14.63
N LEU A 18 10.73 -3.69 14.20
CA LEU A 18 9.95 -4.39 13.18
C LEU A 18 10.69 -4.51 11.85
N ARG A 19 11.55 -3.54 11.52
CA ARG A 19 12.40 -3.59 10.30
C ARG A 19 13.22 -4.87 10.21
N LEU A 20 13.70 -5.38 11.34
CA LEU A 20 14.50 -6.61 11.39
C LEU A 20 13.72 -7.84 10.92
N PHE A 21 12.40 -7.81 11.01
CA PHE A 21 11.51 -8.92 10.70
C PHE A 21 10.88 -8.82 9.30
N PHE A 22 11.15 -7.75 8.56
CA PHE A 22 10.63 -7.54 7.20
C PHE A 22 11.04 -8.65 6.23
N ASN A 23 12.24 -9.19 6.43
CA ASN A 23 12.84 -10.24 5.62
C ASN A 23 12.98 -11.57 6.40
N ASP A 24 12.19 -11.76 7.46
CA ASP A 24 12.27 -12.97 8.28
C ASP A 24 11.96 -14.20 7.42
N GLU A 25 12.72 -15.28 7.61
CA GLU A 25 12.55 -16.53 6.85
C GLU A 25 11.16 -17.15 7.11
N SER A 26 10.63 -16.96 8.32
CA SER A 26 9.32 -17.45 8.72
C SER A 26 8.19 -16.59 8.14
N GLN A 27 7.39 -17.17 7.25
CA GLN A 27 6.17 -16.53 6.74
C GLN A 27 5.24 -16.08 7.87
N ASN A 28 5.14 -16.86 8.94
CA ASN A 28 4.27 -16.52 10.07
C ASN A 28 4.77 -15.30 10.88
N VAL A 29 6.08 -15.03 10.85
CA VAL A 29 6.64 -13.77 11.39
C VAL A 29 6.30 -12.61 10.45
N ARG A 30 6.50 -12.79 9.14
CA ARG A 30 6.18 -11.80 8.12
C ARG A 30 4.70 -11.37 8.13
N GLU A 31 3.77 -12.32 8.28
CA GLU A 31 2.34 -12.04 8.45
C GLU A 31 2.06 -11.18 9.69
N ARG A 32 2.74 -11.45 10.82
CA ARG A 32 2.57 -10.64 12.04
C ARG A 32 3.10 -9.22 11.85
N VAL A 33 4.18 -9.05 11.11
CA VAL A 33 4.72 -7.73 10.76
C VAL A 33 3.70 -6.96 9.93
N ALA A 34 3.16 -7.57 8.87
CA ALA A 34 2.18 -6.92 8.00
C ALA A 34 0.92 -6.47 8.75
N ARG A 35 0.42 -7.28 9.68
CA ARG A 35 -0.78 -6.95 10.48
C ARG A 35 -0.65 -5.70 11.34
N VAL A 36 0.56 -5.23 11.63
CA VAL A 36 0.77 -3.97 12.36
C VAL A 36 0.16 -2.78 11.62
N PHE A 37 0.10 -2.83 10.28
CA PHE A 37 -0.41 -1.73 9.48
C PHE A 37 -1.94 -1.60 9.51
N TRP A 38 -2.68 -2.68 9.80
CA TRP A 38 -4.15 -2.70 9.67
C TRP A 38 -4.87 -1.57 10.42
N ASN A 39 -4.40 -1.23 11.63
CA ASN A 39 -4.99 -0.19 12.47
C ASN A 39 -4.20 1.12 12.48
N MET A 40 -3.27 1.31 11.53
CA MET A 40 -2.44 2.50 11.50
C MET A 40 -3.24 3.69 10.98
N SER A 41 -3.23 4.79 11.75
CA SER A 41 -3.93 6.01 11.39
C SER A 41 -3.15 6.85 10.38
N GLY A 42 -3.84 7.77 9.69
CA GLY A 42 -3.25 8.63 8.68
C GLY A 42 -2.02 9.44 9.13
N GLU A 43 -2.09 10.08 10.30
CA GLU A 43 -0.93 10.83 10.84
C GLU A 43 0.28 9.92 11.04
N ARG A 44 0.06 8.71 11.56
CA ARG A 44 1.14 7.76 11.78
C ARG A 44 1.72 7.22 10.47
N LEU A 45 0.90 7.03 9.44
CA LEU A 45 1.36 6.68 8.10
C LEU A 45 2.28 7.76 7.50
N LEU A 46 1.94 9.05 7.69
CA LEU A 46 2.78 10.17 7.25
C LEU A 46 4.14 10.19 7.97
N GLU A 47 4.15 10.01 9.29
CA GLU A 47 5.40 9.99 10.07
C GLU A 47 6.34 8.85 9.67
N LEU A 48 5.78 7.76 9.14
CA LEU A 48 6.50 6.52 8.86
C LEU A 48 6.78 6.32 7.36
N GLU A 49 6.70 7.35 6.52
CA GLU A 49 6.85 7.21 5.05
C GLU A 49 8.08 6.39 4.64
N THR A 50 9.27 6.67 5.21
CA THR A 50 10.49 5.89 4.91
C THR A 50 10.38 4.43 5.35
N PHE A 51 9.78 4.17 6.51
CA PHE A 51 9.55 2.82 7.01
C PHE A 51 8.55 2.05 6.14
N LEU A 52 7.51 2.73 5.64
CA LEU A 52 6.55 2.14 4.69
C LEU A 52 7.24 1.76 3.37
N MET A 53 8.12 2.61 2.87
CA MET A 53 8.91 2.31 1.66
C MET A 53 9.77 1.06 1.86
N GLU A 54 10.47 0.95 2.99
CA GLU A 54 11.26 -0.25 3.32
C GLU A 54 10.40 -1.51 3.44
N PHE A 55 9.20 -1.40 4.01
CA PHE A 55 8.27 -2.51 4.11
C PHE A 55 7.80 -2.98 2.72
N ILE A 56 7.44 -2.04 1.84
CA ILE A 56 6.97 -2.30 0.47
C ILE A 56 8.03 -3.04 -0.37
N GLU A 57 9.31 -2.79 -0.12
CA GLU A 57 10.42 -3.53 -0.78
C GLU A 57 10.64 -4.94 -0.22
N SER A 58 10.01 -5.29 0.91
CA SER A 58 10.30 -6.54 1.62
C SER A 58 9.38 -7.71 1.24
N PRO A 59 9.81 -8.96 1.50
CA PRO A 59 8.95 -10.14 1.39
C PRO A 59 7.74 -10.11 2.34
N SER A 60 7.78 -9.31 3.41
CA SER A 60 6.62 -9.19 4.30
C SER A 60 5.45 -8.47 3.65
N PHE A 61 5.73 -7.52 2.74
CA PHE A 61 4.67 -6.89 1.96
C PHE A 61 4.04 -7.86 0.96
N GLU A 62 4.83 -8.72 0.31
CA GLU A 62 4.29 -9.76 -0.58
C GLU A 62 3.43 -10.78 0.15
N THR A 63 3.77 -11.06 1.42
CA THR A 63 3.08 -12.06 2.24
C THR A 63 1.65 -11.63 2.58
N ASP A 64 1.43 -10.36 2.91
CA ASP A 64 0.10 -9.81 3.20
C ASP A 64 0.07 -8.30 2.88
N PRO A 65 -0.09 -7.92 1.61
CA PRO A 65 -0.09 -6.52 1.20
C PRO A 65 -1.34 -5.78 1.69
N GLU A 66 -2.45 -6.50 1.86
CA GLU A 66 -3.76 -5.91 2.14
C GLU A 66 -3.77 -5.11 3.43
N CYS A 67 -3.00 -5.54 4.45
CA CYS A 67 -2.91 -4.80 5.71
C CYS A 67 -2.46 -3.34 5.54
N LEU A 68 -1.50 -3.07 4.67
CA LEU A 68 -1.08 -1.70 4.38
C LEU A 68 -2.03 -1.01 3.40
N LEU A 69 -2.47 -1.72 2.36
CA LEU A 69 -3.35 -1.13 1.33
C LEU A 69 -4.69 -0.68 1.92
N HIS A 70 -5.26 -1.46 2.83
CA HIS A 70 -6.45 -1.12 3.59
C HIS A 70 -6.24 0.16 4.41
N ALA A 71 -5.16 0.23 5.21
CA ALA A 71 -4.87 1.41 6.01
C ALA A 71 -4.66 2.68 5.17
N LEU A 72 -4.03 2.55 3.99
CA LEU A 72 -3.90 3.66 3.04
C LEU A 72 -5.26 4.08 2.45
N ASN A 73 -6.16 3.14 2.17
CA ASN A 73 -7.50 3.43 1.65
C ASN A 73 -8.38 4.16 2.68
N GLU A 74 -8.35 3.72 3.93
CA GLU A 74 -9.09 4.34 5.05
C GLU A 74 -8.53 5.71 5.45
N SER A 75 -7.31 6.04 5.02
CA SER A 75 -6.66 7.30 5.32
C SER A 75 -6.95 8.39 4.27
N SER A 76 -7.02 9.64 4.73
CA SER A 76 -7.08 10.85 3.88
C SER A 76 -5.72 11.47 3.58
N VAL A 77 -4.63 10.88 4.11
CA VAL A 77 -3.28 11.43 3.94
C VAL A 77 -2.73 11.18 2.54
N ARG A 78 -1.89 12.11 2.08
CA ARG A 78 -1.27 12.04 0.76
C ARG A 78 0.12 11.44 0.87
N LEU A 79 0.27 10.20 0.42
CA LEU A 79 1.54 9.49 0.33
C LEU A 79 1.80 9.01 -1.11
N PRO A 80 1.95 9.94 -2.07
CA PRO A 80 2.00 9.63 -3.50
C PRO A 80 3.10 8.62 -3.87
N ASN A 81 4.28 8.75 -3.26
CA ASN A 81 5.41 7.87 -3.54
C ASN A 81 5.18 6.45 -3.00
N VAL A 82 4.64 6.35 -1.79
CA VAL A 82 4.25 5.07 -1.15
C VAL A 82 3.20 4.36 -1.98
N ILE A 83 2.13 5.07 -2.38
CA ILE A 83 1.04 4.50 -3.19
C ILE A 83 1.58 4.00 -4.54
N CYS A 84 2.33 4.83 -5.26
CA CYS A 84 2.88 4.42 -6.56
C CYS A 84 3.83 3.24 -6.41
N ARG A 85 4.68 3.21 -5.37
CA ARG A 85 5.62 2.11 -5.19
C ARG A 85 4.92 0.82 -4.77
N ALA A 86 3.93 0.90 -3.89
CA ALA A 86 3.08 -0.24 -3.53
C ALA A 86 2.40 -0.82 -4.78
N ALA A 87 1.89 0.03 -5.68
CA ALA A 87 1.28 -0.40 -6.94
C ALA A 87 2.27 -1.10 -7.87
N GLU A 88 3.47 -0.56 -8.01
CA GLU A 88 4.54 -1.20 -8.81
C GLU A 88 4.87 -2.58 -8.26
N ARG A 89 5.08 -2.69 -6.94
CA ARG A 89 5.40 -3.96 -6.27
C ARG A 89 4.27 -4.96 -6.39
N VAL A 90 3.02 -4.57 -6.12
CA VAL A 90 1.85 -5.44 -6.27
C VAL A 90 1.73 -5.98 -7.69
N LEU A 91 1.95 -5.13 -8.71
CA LEU A 91 1.96 -5.58 -10.10
C LEU A 91 3.12 -6.53 -10.42
N GLU A 92 4.27 -6.39 -9.75
CA GLU A 92 5.43 -7.28 -9.92
C GLU A 92 5.15 -8.71 -9.39
N PHE A 93 4.60 -8.84 -8.17
CA PHE A 93 4.43 -10.17 -7.54
C PHE A 93 3.05 -10.81 -7.75
N ILE A 94 1.96 -10.03 -7.85
CA ILE A 94 0.62 -10.58 -8.15
C ILE A 94 0.43 -10.78 -9.65
N GLY A 95 0.92 -9.82 -10.45
CA GLY A 95 0.80 -9.86 -11.91
C GLY A 95 -0.63 -10.16 -12.38
N ILE A 96 -0.78 -11.16 -13.25
CA ILE A 96 -2.07 -11.54 -13.86
C ILE A 96 -3.06 -12.18 -12.88
N GLU A 97 -2.60 -12.72 -11.74
CA GLU A 97 -3.50 -13.38 -10.77
C GLU A 97 -4.51 -12.40 -10.14
N GLY A 98 -4.18 -11.12 -10.10
CA GLY A 98 -5.09 -10.08 -9.63
C GLY A 98 -6.21 -9.75 -10.62
N SER A 99 -6.27 -10.38 -11.79
CA SER A 99 -7.44 -10.37 -12.68
C SER A 99 -8.47 -11.45 -12.32
N GLN A 100 -8.09 -12.43 -11.49
CA GLN A 100 -8.92 -13.59 -11.18
C GLN A 100 -9.73 -13.36 -9.90
N VAL A 101 -11.04 -13.13 -10.03
CA VAL A 101 -11.98 -12.82 -8.93
C VAL A 101 -11.97 -13.84 -7.78
N ALA A 102 -11.62 -15.10 -8.05
CA ALA A 102 -11.58 -16.17 -7.06
C ALA A 102 -10.25 -16.28 -6.28
N SER A 103 -9.26 -15.44 -6.57
CA SER A 103 -7.95 -15.47 -5.91
C SER A 103 -7.93 -14.60 -4.64
N GLY A 104 -7.12 -14.98 -3.65
CA GLY A 104 -6.83 -14.12 -2.50
C GLY A 104 -6.18 -12.78 -2.90
N ALA A 105 -5.60 -12.72 -4.10
CA ALA A 105 -5.01 -11.53 -4.70
C ALA A 105 -6.03 -10.49 -5.17
N SER A 106 -7.32 -10.84 -5.32
CA SER A 106 -8.36 -9.91 -5.78
C SER A 106 -8.59 -8.74 -4.82
N MET A 107 -8.45 -8.95 -3.51
CA MET A 107 -8.59 -7.86 -2.53
C MET A 107 -7.48 -6.83 -2.70
N ALA A 108 -6.22 -7.29 -2.71
CA ALA A 108 -5.07 -6.41 -2.94
C ALA A 108 -5.18 -5.69 -4.30
N ALA A 109 -5.65 -6.40 -5.33
CA ALA A 109 -5.86 -5.83 -6.66
C ALA A 109 -6.92 -4.72 -6.68
N HIS A 110 -8.05 -4.92 -5.99
CA HIS A 110 -9.07 -3.89 -5.83
C HIS A 110 -8.52 -2.70 -5.06
N SER A 111 -7.97 -2.95 -3.88
CA SER A 111 -7.46 -1.92 -2.97
C SER A 111 -6.42 -1.03 -3.64
N ILE A 112 -5.50 -1.62 -4.42
CA ILE A 112 -4.48 -0.83 -5.12
C ILE A 112 -5.04 -0.08 -6.34
N SER A 113 -6.03 -0.65 -7.04
CA SER A 113 -6.72 0.04 -8.15
C SER A 113 -7.39 1.31 -7.65
N THR A 114 -8.12 1.23 -6.53
CA THR A 114 -8.75 2.39 -5.87
C THR A 114 -7.71 3.45 -5.48
N LEU A 115 -6.60 3.04 -4.86
CA LEU A 115 -5.53 3.96 -4.46
C LEU A 115 -4.90 4.70 -5.64
N VAL A 116 -4.56 3.99 -6.72
CA VAL A 116 -3.91 4.57 -7.91
C VAL A 116 -4.85 5.56 -8.61
N ILE A 117 -6.12 5.19 -8.78
CA ILE A 117 -7.13 6.08 -9.39
C ILE A 117 -7.35 7.33 -8.55
N ARG A 118 -7.50 7.16 -7.23
CA ARG A 118 -7.61 8.28 -6.29
C ARG A 118 -6.40 9.21 -6.36
N GLN A 119 -5.19 8.64 -6.39
CA GLN A 119 -3.94 9.41 -6.47
C GLN A 119 -3.81 10.16 -7.80
N TYR A 120 -4.21 9.54 -8.92
CA TYR A 120 -4.26 10.19 -10.23
C TYR A 120 -5.21 11.39 -10.22
N ALA A 121 -6.44 11.19 -9.73
CA ALA A 121 -7.48 12.22 -9.70
C ALA A 121 -7.10 13.41 -8.81
N GLN A 122 -6.42 13.16 -7.68
CA GLN A 122 -6.03 14.19 -6.72
C GLN A 122 -4.72 14.90 -7.06
N SER A 123 -3.91 14.36 -7.98
CA SER A 123 -2.61 14.94 -8.30
C SER A 123 -2.70 16.12 -9.26
N THR A 124 -2.07 17.23 -8.86
CA THR A 124 -1.78 18.40 -9.72
C THR A 124 -0.36 18.35 -10.30
N ASP A 125 0.48 17.43 -9.83
CA ASP A 125 1.84 17.22 -10.33
C ASP A 125 1.80 16.35 -11.60
N ASN A 126 2.36 16.87 -12.69
CA ASN A 126 2.35 16.22 -14.00
C ASN A 126 3.15 14.93 -14.06
N ASP A 127 4.29 14.86 -13.37
CA ASP A 127 5.13 13.66 -13.36
C ASP A 127 4.46 12.55 -12.56
N LEU A 128 3.84 12.93 -11.45
CA LEU A 128 3.06 12.03 -10.61
C LEU A 128 1.80 11.53 -11.32
N ARG A 129 1.07 12.41 -12.02
CA ARG A 129 -0.05 12.00 -12.89
C ARG A 129 0.41 11.02 -13.97
N ARG A 130 1.54 11.28 -14.62
CA ARG A 130 2.10 10.38 -15.65
C ARG A 130 2.46 9.03 -15.06
N ARG A 131 3.06 8.99 -13.86
CA ARG A 131 3.37 7.74 -13.16
C ARG A 131 2.10 6.95 -12.84
N CYS A 132 1.05 7.59 -12.33
CA CYS A 132 -0.23 6.93 -12.10
C CYS A 132 -0.86 6.42 -13.39
N LEU A 133 -0.87 7.21 -14.48
CA LEU A 133 -1.39 6.78 -15.78
C LEU A 133 -0.66 5.54 -16.30
N ASN A 134 0.67 5.50 -16.20
CA ASN A 134 1.43 4.30 -16.59
C ASN A 134 1.03 3.06 -15.78
N LEU A 135 0.67 3.22 -14.51
CA LEU A 135 0.19 2.13 -13.66
C LEU A 135 -1.23 1.70 -14.06
N ILE A 136 -2.12 2.66 -14.30
CA ILE A 136 -3.49 2.41 -14.78
C ILE A 136 -3.44 1.64 -16.10
N ASP A 137 -2.67 2.10 -17.08
CA ASP A 137 -2.50 1.42 -18.37
C ASP A 137 -2.03 -0.03 -18.20
N ARG A 138 -1.09 -0.27 -17.27
CA ARG A 138 -0.60 -1.62 -16.98
C ARG A 138 -1.68 -2.49 -16.36
N MET A 139 -2.44 -1.95 -15.40
CA MET A 139 -3.56 -2.62 -14.74
C MET A 139 -4.68 -2.96 -15.74
N GLU A 140 -5.03 -2.04 -16.64
CA GLU A 140 -6.04 -2.27 -17.67
C GLU A 140 -5.63 -3.36 -18.66
N ARG A 141 -4.37 -3.36 -19.12
CA ARG A 141 -3.85 -4.37 -20.06
C ARG A 141 -3.98 -5.80 -19.54
N ILE A 142 -3.86 -5.99 -18.22
CA ILE A 142 -3.96 -7.30 -17.58
C ILE A 142 -5.36 -7.58 -17.02
N GLY A 143 -6.31 -6.65 -17.14
CA GLY A 143 -7.66 -6.78 -16.59
C GLY A 143 -7.69 -6.83 -15.07
N TYR A 144 -6.86 -6.02 -14.41
CA TYR A 144 -6.71 -6.03 -12.95
C TYR A 144 -8.02 -5.71 -12.25
N PHE A 145 -8.34 -6.44 -11.18
CA PHE A 145 -9.65 -6.35 -10.55
C PHE A 145 -9.92 -4.95 -9.98
N GLY A 146 -11.11 -4.40 -10.27
CA GLY A 146 -11.54 -3.07 -9.83
C GLY A 146 -11.16 -1.91 -10.75
N ILE A 147 -10.12 -2.02 -11.59
CA ILE A 147 -9.59 -0.87 -12.34
C ILE A 147 -10.64 -0.22 -13.27
N ALA A 148 -11.39 -1.04 -14.01
CA ALA A 148 -12.39 -0.57 -14.96
C ALA A 148 -13.58 0.11 -14.26
N ASP A 149 -13.93 -0.35 -13.06
CA ASP A 149 -15.03 0.23 -12.30
C ASP A 149 -14.63 1.53 -11.61
N GLU A 150 -13.39 1.63 -11.13
CA GLU A 150 -12.84 2.88 -10.60
C GLU A 150 -12.67 3.94 -11.70
N MET A 151 -12.21 3.57 -12.90
CA MET A 151 -12.12 4.49 -14.05
C MET A 151 -13.49 5.05 -14.44
N LYS A 152 -14.53 4.21 -14.51
CA LYS A 152 -15.91 4.67 -14.79
C LYS A 152 -16.44 5.70 -13.78
N LYS A 153 -15.93 5.71 -12.55
CA LYS A 153 -16.33 6.71 -11.54
C LYS A 153 -15.71 8.08 -11.81
N LEU A 154 -14.58 8.16 -12.51
CA LEU A 154 -13.94 9.43 -12.88
C LEU A 154 -14.60 10.12 -14.08
N ASP A 155 -15.16 9.33 -15.01
CA ASP A 155 -15.80 9.85 -16.23
C ASP A 155 -17.22 10.38 -16.00
N ARG A 156 -17.76 10.25 -14.78
CA ARG A 156 -19.10 10.69 -14.38
C ARG A 156 -19.07 12.03 -13.66
#